data_AF-A0AA41WH94-F1
#
_entry.id   AF-A0AA41WH94-F1
#
_cell.length_a   1.000
_cell.length_b   1.000
_cell.length_c   1.000
_cell.angle_alpha   90.00
_cell.angle_beta   90.00
_cell.angle_gamma   90.00
#
_symmetry.space_group_name_H-M   'P 1'
#
loop_
_entity.id
_entity.type
_entity.pdbx_description
1 polymer ?
#
loop_
_entity_poly.entity_id
_entity_poly.type
_entity_poly.pdbx_seq_one_letter_code
_entity_poly.pdbx_strand_id
1 'polypeptide(L)'
;MSTRSNPATLIAQLGPEVALLAAFKDLYSDYKAWCEEQGEQPLGTRAFGNRLSERGFNPTLIAGKTKARAGIRLLSSTRDISMPPYAPNAPKSDYNGETYIDTTALYALEGASGALSGEPSAEHTSPNFGNGHDPPGDAARCRLCGLALLTEQSIAAGVCARCREATGVAP
;
A
#
# COMPACT_ATOMS: atom_id res chain seq x y z
N MET A 1 -14.45 -19.79 -25.51
CA MET A 1 -13.89 -18.46 -25.83
C MET A 1 -13.94 -17.61 -24.56
N SER A 2 -12.88 -17.63 -23.75
CA SER A 2 -12.84 -16.91 -22.47
C SER A 2 -12.21 -15.54 -22.66
N THR A 3 -13.03 -14.50 -22.65
CA THR A 3 -12.59 -13.10 -22.66
C THR A 3 -11.78 -12.83 -21.40
N ARG A 4 -10.47 -12.58 -21.56
CA ARG A 4 -9.63 -12.06 -20.47
C ARG A 4 -10.13 -10.66 -20.15
N SER A 5 -10.89 -10.51 -19.07
CA SER A 5 -11.32 -9.21 -18.57
C SER A 5 -10.10 -8.34 -18.29
N ASN A 6 -10.04 -7.19 -18.98
CA ASN A 6 -8.99 -6.20 -18.83
C ASN A 6 -9.10 -5.58 -17.43
N PRO A 7 -8.02 -5.59 -16.61
CA PRO A 7 -8.06 -5.07 -15.24
C PRO A 7 -8.39 -3.57 -15.17
N ALA A 8 -8.25 -2.82 -16.26
CA ALA A 8 -8.71 -1.44 -16.34
C ALA A 8 -10.25 -1.29 -16.26
N THR A 9 -10.99 -2.33 -16.64
CA THR A 9 -12.47 -2.30 -16.72
C THR A 9 -13.14 -2.63 -15.39
N LEU A 10 -12.45 -3.32 -14.47
CA LEU A 10 -12.98 -3.62 -13.14
C LEU A 10 -12.97 -2.39 -12.21
N ILE A 11 -12.15 -1.38 -12.52
CA ILE A 11 -12.11 -0.11 -11.78
C ILE A 11 -13.34 0.78 -12.12
N ALA A 12 -13.99 0.55 -13.26
CA ALA A 12 -15.11 1.38 -13.73
C ALA A 12 -16.49 0.94 -13.20
N GLN A 13 -16.61 -0.23 -12.56
CA GLN A 13 -17.90 -0.77 -12.09
C GLN A 13 -18.15 -0.58 -10.59
N LEU A 14 -17.12 -0.19 -9.84
CA LEU A 14 -17.30 0.42 -8.53
C LEU A 14 -17.53 1.91 -8.82
N GLY A 15 -18.58 2.51 -8.26
CA GLY A 15 -18.87 3.94 -8.47
C GLY A 15 -17.66 4.82 -8.11
N PRO A 16 -17.69 6.13 -8.39
CA PRO A 16 -16.62 7.06 -8.07
C PRO A 16 -16.43 7.30 -6.55
N GLU A 17 -16.56 6.27 -5.71
CA GLU A 17 -15.71 6.10 -4.53
C GLU A 17 -14.26 6.05 -5.04
N VAL A 18 -13.76 7.25 -5.28
CA VAL A 18 -12.51 7.58 -5.94
C VAL A 18 -11.42 6.67 -5.39
N ALA A 19 -10.89 5.77 -6.21
CA ALA A 19 -9.65 5.08 -5.86
C ALA A 19 -8.61 6.19 -5.60
N LEU A 20 -8.35 6.48 -4.32
CA LEU A 20 -7.45 7.53 -3.87
C LEU A 20 -6.03 7.06 -4.17
N LEU A 21 -5.62 7.30 -5.41
CA LEU A 21 -4.33 6.92 -5.95
C LEU A 21 -3.53 8.18 -6.22
N ALA A 22 -2.41 8.33 -5.53
CA ALA A 22 -1.43 9.36 -5.84
C ALA A 22 -0.13 8.74 -6.35
N ALA A 23 0.41 9.29 -7.43
CA ALA A 23 1.71 8.89 -7.93
C ALA A 23 2.78 9.18 -6.86
N PHE A 24 3.66 8.21 -6.62
CA PHE A 24 4.63 8.31 -5.53
C PHE A 24 5.62 9.47 -5.74
N LYS A 25 5.92 9.80 -6.99
CA LYS A 25 6.78 10.93 -7.36
C LYS A 25 6.17 12.25 -6.86
N ASP A 26 4.88 12.44 -7.09
CA ASP A 26 4.18 13.68 -6.76
C ASP A 26 4.04 13.80 -5.23
N LEU A 27 3.69 12.70 -4.55
CA LEU A 27 3.65 12.65 -3.08
C LEU A 27 4.98 13.06 -2.43
N TYR A 28 6.09 12.56 -2.97
CA TYR A 28 7.41 12.88 -2.43
C TYR A 28 7.83 14.32 -2.74
N SER A 29 7.46 14.84 -3.92
CA SER A 29 7.72 16.22 -4.30
C SER A 29 7.01 17.20 -3.38
N ASP A 30 5.73 16.94 -3.08
CA ASP A 30 4.90 17.75 -2.19
C ASP A 30 5.42 17.71 -0.74
N TYR A 31 5.75 16.50 -0.25
CA TYR A 31 6.39 16.33 1.05
C TYR A 31 7.71 17.10 1.18
N LYS A 32 8.55 17.08 0.13
CA LYS A 32 9.83 17.81 0.12
C LYS A 32 9.61 19.32 0.19
N ALA A 33 8.67 19.84 -0.59
CA ALA A 33 8.31 21.26 -0.55
C ALA A 33 7.81 21.66 0.84
N TRP A 34 6.94 20.85 1.46
CA TRP A 34 6.46 21.09 2.82
C TRP A 34 7.60 21.12 3.85
N CYS A 35 8.56 20.19 3.79
CA CYS A 35 9.73 20.22 4.67
C CYS A 35 10.58 21.49 4.48
N GLU A 36 10.81 21.90 3.23
CA GLU A 36 11.59 23.11 2.92
C GLU A 36 10.89 24.38 3.44
N GLU A 37 9.57 24.48 3.31
CA GLU A 37 8.78 25.59 3.85
C GLU A 37 8.82 25.67 5.37
N GLN A 38 8.88 24.53 6.06
CA GLN A 38 9.02 24.46 7.52
C GLN A 38 10.47 24.58 8.01
N GLY A 39 11.45 24.65 7.10
CA GLY A 39 12.88 24.64 7.45
C GLY A 39 13.37 23.29 8.01
N GLU A 40 12.64 22.20 7.77
CA GLU A 40 13.01 20.84 8.16
C GLU A 40 13.82 20.13 7.06
N GLN A 41 14.64 19.14 7.46
CA GLN A 41 15.37 18.28 6.51
C GLN A 41 14.48 17.13 6.03
N PRO A 42 14.18 17.03 4.72
CA PRO A 42 13.32 15.98 4.20
C PRO A 42 13.98 14.60 4.34
N LEU A 43 13.16 13.59 4.68
CA LEU A 43 13.61 12.21 4.67
C LEU A 43 13.95 11.75 3.25
N GLY A 44 14.91 10.83 3.12
CA GLY A 44 15.22 10.21 1.82
C GLY A 44 14.02 9.44 1.25
N THR A 45 13.90 9.40 -0.07
CA THR A 45 12.77 8.81 -0.80
C THR A 45 12.39 7.39 -0.34
N ARG A 46 13.39 6.53 -0.05
CA ARG A 46 13.16 5.17 0.44
C ARG A 46 12.58 5.16 1.87
N ALA A 47 13.11 5.98 2.76
CA ALA A 47 12.64 6.07 4.15
C ALA A 47 11.21 6.62 4.21
N PHE A 48 10.92 7.65 3.41
CA PHE A 48 9.55 8.16 3.24
C PHE A 48 8.59 7.07 2.75
N GLY A 49 8.99 6.30 1.74
CA GLY A 49 8.20 5.19 1.22
C GLY A 49 7.95 4.06 2.25
N ASN A 50 8.91 3.78 3.13
CA ASN A 50 8.74 2.81 4.20
C ASN A 50 7.75 3.29 5.26
N ARG A 51 7.86 4.56 5.70
CA ARG A 51 6.90 5.16 6.64
C ARG A 51 5.47 5.17 6.11
N LEU A 52 5.28 5.36 4.81
CA LEU A 52 3.96 5.23 4.19
C LEU A 52 3.44 3.80 4.27
N SER A 53 4.28 2.80 4.01
CA SER A 53 3.89 1.39 4.14
C SER A 53 3.56 1.01 5.58
N GLU A 54 4.34 1.47 6.56
CA GLU A 54 4.10 1.26 8.00
C GLU A 54 2.75 1.81 8.44
N ARG A 55 2.26 2.88 7.80
CA ARG A 55 0.94 3.49 8.04
C ARG A 55 -0.19 2.85 7.23
N GLY A 56 0.07 1.79 6.48
CA GLY A 56 -0.93 1.05 5.69
C GLY A 56 -1.13 1.57 4.26
N PHE A 57 -0.35 2.54 3.79
CA PHE A 57 -0.42 3.01 2.40
C PHE A 57 0.38 2.10 1.48
N ASN A 58 -0.27 1.02 1.05
CA ASN A 58 0.37 0.01 0.20
C ASN A 58 0.74 0.56 -1.19
N PRO A 59 1.90 0.17 -1.75
CA PRO A 59 2.27 0.55 -3.10
C PRO A 59 1.38 -0.18 -4.11
N THR A 60 0.94 0.54 -5.13
CA THR A 60 0.15 0.00 -6.24
C THR A 60 0.70 0.52 -7.57
N LEU A 61 0.32 -0.12 -8.67
CA LEU A 61 0.69 0.31 -10.02
C LEU A 61 -0.51 0.98 -10.68
N ILE A 62 -0.33 2.23 -11.13
CA ILE A 62 -1.28 2.92 -12.00
C ILE A 62 -0.98 2.53 -13.46
N ALA A 63 -1.97 2.72 -14.34
CA ALA A 63 -1.84 2.60 -15.79
C ALA A 63 -0.49 3.16 -16.27
N GLY A 64 0.29 2.33 -16.97
CA GLY A 64 1.63 2.70 -17.45
C GLY A 64 2.80 2.32 -16.54
N LYS A 65 2.60 1.42 -15.55
CA LYS A 65 3.66 0.93 -14.63
C LYS A 65 4.22 1.99 -13.67
N THR A 66 3.52 3.11 -13.53
CA THR A 66 3.89 4.15 -12.56
C THR A 66 3.56 3.68 -11.15
N LYS A 67 4.53 3.79 -10.23
CA LYS A 67 4.34 3.46 -8.82
C LYS A 67 3.49 4.53 -8.14
N ALA A 68 2.47 4.09 -7.43
CA ALA A 68 1.54 4.92 -6.69
C ALA A 68 1.29 4.36 -5.29
N ARG A 69 0.59 5.12 -4.46
CA ARG A 69 0.14 4.70 -3.13
C ARG A 69 -1.37 4.74 -3.08
N ALA A 70 -1.97 3.65 -2.61
CA ALA A 70 -3.42 3.56 -2.44
C ALA A 70 -3.85 4.16 -1.10
N GLY A 71 -5.04 4.76 -1.08
CA GLY A 71 -5.65 5.35 0.12
C GLY A 71 -5.21 6.79 0.41
N ILE A 72 -4.47 7.44 -0.50
CA ILE A 72 -4.01 8.82 -0.34
C ILE A 72 -4.11 9.59 -1.66
N ARG A 73 -4.50 10.86 -1.57
CA ARG A 73 -4.51 11.81 -2.69
C ARG A 73 -3.82 13.11 -2.28
N LEU A 74 -3.18 13.77 -3.24
CA LEU A 74 -2.79 15.17 -3.10
C LEU A 74 -4.03 16.05 -3.30
N LEU A 75 -4.15 17.09 -2.48
CA LEU A 75 -5.17 18.11 -2.69
C LEU A 75 -4.67 19.05 -3.80
N SER A 76 -5.30 19.00 -4.97
CA SER A 76 -4.99 19.94 -6.05
C SER A 76 -5.26 21.36 -5.54
N SER A 77 -4.22 22.19 -5.49
CA SER A 77 -4.21 23.53 -4.88
C SER A 77 -5.25 24.52 -5.45
N THR A 78 -5.94 24.16 -6.52
CA THR A 78 -6.83 25.09 -7.22
C THR A 78 -8.32 24.93 -6.87
N ARG A 79 -8.95 23.74 -6.78
CA ARG A 79 -10.44 23.68 -6.83
C ARG A 79 -11.20 22.50 -6.19
N ASP A 80 -10.58 21.61 -5.42
CA ASP A 80 -11.35 20.48 -4.84
C ASP A 80 -11.92 20.72 -3.43
N ILE A 81 -11.76 21.95 -2.89
CA ILE A 81 -12.53 22.40 -1.71
C ILE A 81 -13.89 23.01 -2.12
N SER A 82 -14.37 22.74 -3.34
CA SER A 82 -15.81 22.61 -3.55
C SER A 82 -16.28 21.29 -2.93
N MET A 83 -16.05 21.13 -1.63
CA MET A 83 -16.93 20.33 -0.82
C MET A 83 -18.31 20.91 -1.13
N PRO A 84 -19.26 20.17 -1.72
CA PRO A 84 -20.65 20.64 -1.67
C PRO A 84 -20.88 20.94 -0.20
N PRO A 85 -21.43 22.12 0.16
CA PRO A 85 -21.57 22.51 1.55
C PRO A 85 -22.13 21.28 2.24
N TYR A 86 -21.35 20.74 3.18
CA TYR A 86 -21.88 19.75 4.10
C TYR A 86 -23.07 20.46 4.69
N ALA A 87 -24.26 20.15 4.19
CA ALA A 87 -25.50 20.71 4.66
C ALA A 87 -25.78 19.86 5.89
N PRO A 88 -25.55 20.35 7.11
CA PRO A 88 -25.94 19.62 8.31
C PRO A 88 -27.46 19.32 8.35
N ASN A 89 -28.23 19.87 7.39
CA ASN A 89 -29.66 19.71 7.23
C ASN A 89 -30.07 18.94 5.95
N ALA A 90 -29.17 18.18 5.31
CA ALA A 90 -29.62 17.25 4.27
C ALA A 90 -30.69 16.33 4.91
N PRO A 91 -31.92 16.27 4.37
CA PRO A 91 -32.97 15.44 4.96
C PRO A 91 -32.44 14.02 5.02
N LYS A 92 -32.40 13.46 6.24
CA LYS A 92 -32.08 12.06 6.47
C LYS A 92 -33.06 11.27 5.60
N SER A 93 -32.60 10.73 4.48
CA SER A 93 -33.37 9.73 3.77
C SER A 93 -33.57 8.59 4.74
N ASP A 94 -34.81 8.21 4.96
CA ASP A 94 -35.27 7.24 5.95
C ASP A 94 -34.70 5.84 5.72
N TYR A 95 -33.41 5.67 6.00
CA TYR A 95 -32.83 4.36 6.24
C TYR A 95 -33.31 3.95 7.63
N ASN A 96 -34.25 3.01 7.64
CA ASN A 96 -34.98 2.48 8.80
C ASN A 96 -34.12 2.37 10.08
N GLY A 97 -34.26 3.34 10.98
CA GLY A 97 -35.13 3.14 12.15
C GLY A 97 -34.67 2.26 13.31
N GLU A 98 -33.37 1.99 13.53
CA GLU A 98 -32.92 1.48 14.84
C GLU A 98 -31.78 2.35 15.42
N THR A 99 -32.14 3.12 16.45
CA THR A 99 -31.27 4.01 17.22
C THR A 99 -30.29 3.19 18.07
N TYR A 100 -29.02 3.21 17.70
CA TYR A 100 -27.91 2.84 18.59
C TYR A 100 -27.46 4.08 19.36
N ILE A 101 -27.89 4.17 20.61
CA ILE A 101 -27.29 5.01 21.65
C ILE A 101 -26.80 4.06 22.75
N ASP A 102 -25.48 4.07 23.03
CA ASP A 102 -24.95 4.08 24.41
C ASP A 102 -23.40 4.10 24.41
N THR A 103 -22.75 5.17 24.88
CA THR A 103 -22.30 5.48 26.27
C THR A 103 -21.00 4.84 26.73
N THR A 104 -19.92 4.95 25.95
CA THR A 104 -18.55 4.63 26.43
C THR A 104 -17.63 5.85 26.49
N ALA A 105 -18.21 7.05 26.65
CA ALA A 105 -17.46 8.32 26.72
C ALA A 105 -17.59 9.05 28.08
N LEU A 106 -18.03 8.38 29.16
CA LEU A 106 -18.27 9.04 30.47
C LEU A 106 -17.50 8.50 31.68
N TYR A 107 -16.44 7.70 31.47
CA TYR A 107 -15.48 7.33 32.51
C TYR A 107 -14.10 7.20 31.85
N ALA A 108 -12.97 7.73 32.33
CA ALA A 108 -12.70 8.55 33.49
C ALA A 108 -11.33 9.21 33.24
N LEU A 109 -11.29 10.54 33.36
CA LEU A 109 -10.11 11.25 33.77
C LEU A 109 -9.96 10.97 35.27
N GLU A 110 -8.92 10.28 35.70
CA GLU A 110 -8.23 10.50 37.00
C GLU A 110 -7.12 9.47 37.22
N GLY A 111 -5.90 9.97 37.43
CA GLY A 111 -4.89 9.33 38.28
C GLY A 111 -3.90 8.37 37.62
N ALA A 112 -2.65 8.82 37.47
CA ALA A 112 -1.53 8.28 38.25
C ALA A 112 -0.19 8.80 37.70
N SER A 113 0.32 9.83 38.37
CA SER A 113 1.73 10.16 38.45
C SER A 113 2.50 8.97 39.01
N GLY A 114 3.57 8.55 38.35
CA GLY A 114 4.44 7.48 38.83
C GLY A 114 5.76 7.45 38.09
N ALA A 115 6.76 8.09 38.70
CA ALA A 115 8.16 7.95 38.36
C ALA A 115 8.58 6.46 38.40
N LEU A 116 9.57 6.07 37.60
CA LEU A 116 10.84 5.54 38.11
C LEU A 116 11.80 5.26 36.95
N SER A 117 12.96 5.88 37.10
CA SER A 117 14.25 5.63 36.48
C SER A 117 14.65 4.16 36.45
N GLY A 118 15.23 3.75 35.32
CA GLY A 118 15.90 2.46 35.18
C GLY A 118 16.56 2.36 33.81
N GLU A 119 17.78 2.89 33.69
CA GLU A 119 18.70 2.53 32.61
C GLU A 119 19.34 1.18 32.93
N PRO A 120 19.17 0.15 32.08
CA PRO A 120 20.15 -0.93 32.00
C PRO A 120 21.10 -0.67 30.84
N SER A 121 22.34 -0.29 31.19
CA SER A 121 23.51 -0.55 30.37
C SER A 121 23.60 -2.05 30.08
N ALA A 122 23.47 -2.41 28.81
CA ALA A 122 23.91 -3.72 28.31
C ALA A 122 24.60 -3.50 26.96
N GLU A 123 25.92 -3.53 27.01
CA GLU A 123 26.83 -3.55 25.88
C GLU A 123 26.58 -4.81 25.04
N HIS A 124 25.67 -4.73 24.08
CA HIS A 124 25.52 -5.78 23.07
C HIS A 124 26.58 -5.58 21.99
N THR A 125 27.75 -6.17 22.24
CA THR A 125 28.70 -6.51 21.18
C THR A 125 28.00 -7.51 20.26
N SER A 126 27.48 -7.01 19.13
CA SER A 126 26.84 -7.83 18.11
C SER A 126 27.91 -8.69 17.43
N PRO A 127 27.86 -10.03 17.53
CA PRO A 127 28.74 -10.86 16.72
C PRO A 127 28.40 -10.63 15.25
N ASN A 128 29.44 -10.33 14.48
CA ASN A 128 29.41 -10.21 13.04
C ASN A 128 29.10 -11.59 12.45
N PHE A 129 27.80 -11.94 12.35
CA PHE A 129 27.36 -13.08 11.57
C PHE A 129 27.58 -12.74 10.11
N GLY A 130 28.68 -13.27 9.56
CA GLY A 130 28.89 -13.34 8.12
C GLY A 130 27.69 -14.03 7.48
N ASN A 131 26.75 -13.22 7.00
CA ASN A 131 25.68 -13.66 6.12
C ASN A 131 26.31 -13.97 4.76
N GLY A 132 27.05 -15.07 4.70
CA GLY A 132 27.16 -15.89 3.50
C GLY A 132 25.79 -16.49 3.21
N HIS A 133 24.84 -15.62 2.86
CA HIS A 133 23.60 -16.04 2.24
C HIS A 133 23.99 -16.34 0.81
N ASP A 134 24.47 -17.57 0.57
CA ASP A 134 24.39 -18.15 -0.76
C ASP A 134 22.93 -17.92 -1.20
N PRO A 135 22.70 -17.17 -2.29
CA PRO A 135 21.35 -16.92 -2.74
C PRO A 135 20.72 -18.30 -2.97
N PRO A 136 19.53 -18.59 -2.40
CA PRO A 136 18.85 -19.84 -2.67
C PRO A 136 18.74 -19.94 -4.19
N GLY A 137 19.42 -20.94 -4.75
CA GLY A 137 19.68 -21.04 -6.19
C GLY A 137 18.44 -20.65 -6.97
N ASP A 138 18.58 -19.66 -7.85
CA ASP A 138 17.50 -19.01 -8.57
C ASP A 138 16.46 -20.04 -9.02
N ALA A 139 15.35 -20.11 -8.29
CA ALA A 139 14.29 -21.07 -8.59
C ALA A 139 13.89 -20.84 -10.04
N ALA A 140 14.07 -21.86 -10.88
CA ALA A 140 13.91 -21.74 -12.32
C ALA A 140 12.54 -21.09 -12.64
N ARG A 141 12.54 -20.00 -13.42
CA ARG A 141 11.35 -19.21 -13.73
C ARG A 141 10.90 -19.46 -15.17
N CYS A 142 9.59 -19.46 -15.38
CA CYS A 142 9.00 -19.56 -16.70
C CYS A 142 9.44 -18.39 -17.58
N ARG A 143 9.98 -18.67 -18.77
CA ARG A 143 10.46 -17.64 -19.71
C ARG A 143 9.35 -16.74 -20.26
N LEU A 144 8.09 -17.19 -20.21
CA LEU A 144 6.95 -16.45 -20.75
C LEU A 144 6.24 -15.58 -19.72
N CYS A 145 6.09 -16.04 -18.48
CA CYS A 145 5.31 -15.33 -17.45
C CYS A 145 6.07 -15.03 -16.15
N GLY A 146 7.31 -15.52 -15.99
CA GLY A 146 8.14 -15.27 -14.82
C GLY A 146 7.70 -15.98 -13.52
N LEU A 147 6.70 -16.87 -13.58
CA LEU A 147 6.30 -17.70 -12.44
C LEU A 147 7.34 -18.79 -12.16
N ALA A 148 7.50 -19.17 -10.90
CA ALA A 148 8.38 -20.27 -10.48
C ALA A 148 7.91 -21.60 -11.08
N LEU A 149 8.87 -22.41 -11.56
CA LEU A 149 8.64 -23.73 -12.10
C LEU A 149 8.71 -24.74 -10.96
N LEU A 150 7.57 -25.32 -10.59
CA LEU A 150 7.46 -26.20 -9.42
C LEU A 150 7.63 -27.70 -9.75
N THR A 151 7.69 -28.07 -11.03
CA THR A 151 7.82 -29.46 -11.46
C THR A 151 9.02 -29.65 -12.36
N GLU A 152 9.71 -30.80 -12.26
CA GLU A 152 10.88 -31.12 -13.08
C GLU A 152 10.58 -31.05 -14.57
N GLN A 153 9.38 -31.50 -15.00
CA GLN A 153 8.93 -31.37 -16.39
C GLN A 153 8.78 -29.91 -16.85
N SER A 154 8.42 -29.00 -15.95
CA SER A 154 8.33 -27.57 -16.26
C SER A 154 9.71 -26.93 -16.28
N ILE A 155 10.62 -27.36 -15.39
CA ILE A 155 12.03 -26.91 -15.35
C ILE A 155 12.75 -27.30 -16.64
N ALA A 156 12.64 -28.57 -17.07
CA ALA A 156 13.26 -29.05 -18.29
C ALA A 156 12.76 -28.31 -19.55
N ALA A 157 11.47 -27.96 -19.60
CA ALA A 157 10.90 -27.22 -20.73
C ALA A 157 11.11 -25.69 -20.65
N GLY A 158 11.51 -25.15 -19.49
CA GLY A 158 11.66 -23.71 -19.27
C GLY A 158 10.34 -22.90 -19.32
N VAL A 159 9.19 -23.56 -19.31
CA VAL A 159 7.85 -22.95 -19.37
C VAL A 159 6.89 -23.65 -18.40
N CYS A 160 6.03 -22.89 -17.72
CA CYS A 160 5.05 -23.45 -16.80
C CYS A 160 3.88 -24.11 -17.55
N ALA A 161 3.18 -25.04 -16.90
CA ALA A 161 2.05 -25.78 -17.47
C ALA A 161 1.01 -24.85 -18.14
N ARG A 162 0.66 -23.75 -17.47
CA ARG A 162 -0.31 -22.76 -17.97
C ARG A 162 0.13 -22.08 -19.26
N CYS A 163 1.42 -21.79 -19.40
CA CYS A 163 1.95 -21.18 -20.63
C CYS A 163 2.05 -22.23 -21.75
N ARG A 164 2.38 -23.48 -21.43
CA ARG A 164 2.45 -24.59 -22.39
C ARG A 164 1.08 -24.80 -23.06
N GLU A 165 0.01 -24.89 -22.27
CA GLU A 165 -1.37 -25.01 -22.79
C GLU A 165 -1.76 -23.82 -23.67
N ALA A 166 -1.39 -22.59 -23.27
CA ALA A 166 -1.71 -21.39 -24.03
C ALA A 166 -0.99 -21.30 -25.38
N THR A 167 0.20 -21.90 -25.50
CA THR A 167 0.96 -21.90 -26.75
C THR A 167 0.49 -22.95 -27.76
N GLY A 168 -0.36 -23.90 -27.36
CA GLY A 168 -0.84 -24.97 -28.25
C GLY A 168 0.26 -25.90 -28.76
N VAL A 169 1.46 -25.84 -28.16
CA VAL A 169 2.58 -26.73 -28.49
C VAL A 169 2.28 -28.06 -27.80
N ALA A 170 1.72 -28.99 -28.58
CA ALA A 170 1.64 -30.39 -28.19
C ALA A 170 3.06 -30.93 -27.91
N PRO A 171 3.23 -31.82 -26.92
CA PRO A 171 4.53 -32.36 -26.51
C PRO A 171 5.27 -33.07 -27.65
#